data_AF-X7F111-F1
#
_entry.id   AF-X7F111-F1
#
_cell.length_a   1.000
_cell.length_b   1.000
_cell.length_c   1.000
_cell.angle_alpha   90.00
_cell.angle_beta   90.00
_cell.angle_gamma   90.00
#
_symmetry.space_group_name_H-M   'P 1'
#
loop_
_entity.id
_entity.type
_entity.pdbx_description
1 polymer ?
#
loop_
_entity_poly.entity_id
_entity_poly.type
_entity_poly.pdbx_seq_one_letter_code
_entity_poly.pdbx_strand_id
1 'polypeptide(L)'
;MPHEIDRILGAVANGIWLIEPGKAAEIVNFLALRAGGHSPGWDGEESEPSYAAAPVPARSGGHVHVLRLHGTITPRGGMMSRMSGGASMEQFQRAFREAAGDTAARAIVLDVDSPGGMVDLVPETAAMIRGARRAERSIIAVANTVAASAAYWLASQADELVVTPSGVVGSIGVMTQRENLLKALEMKG
;
A
#
# COMPACT_ATOMS: atom_id res chain seq x y z
N MET A 1 -26.76 -1.46 1.45
CA MET A 1 -25.99 -2.74 1.41
C MET A 1 -25.39 -3.02 2.80
N PRO A 2 -26.18 -3.43 3.81
CA PRO A 2 -25.66 -3.69 5.16
C PRO A 2 -24.56 -4.78 5.20
N HIS A 3 -24.69 -5.80 4.36
CA HIS A 3 -23.73 -6.91 4.28
C HIS A 3 -22.32 -6.52 3.80
N GLU A 4 -22.17 -5.36 3.17
CA GLU A 4 -20.88 -4.91 2.65
C GLU A 4 -20.02 -4.27 3.75
N ILE A 5 -20.63 -3.49 4.65
CA ILE A 5 -19.90 -2.86 5.75
C ILE A 5 -19.46 -3.89 6.79
N ASP A 6 -20.30 -4.90 7.08
CA ASP A 6 -19.96 -5.99 7.99
C ASP A 6 -18.75 -6.81 7.48
N ARG A 7 -18.68 -7.04 6.16
CA ARG A 7 -17.52 -7.68 5.53
C ARG A 7 -16.25 -6.88 5.69
N ILE A 8 -16.33 -5.55 5.53
CA ILE A 8 -15.17 -4.66 5.67
C ILE A 8 -14.71 -4.61 7.13
N LEU A 9 -15.64 -4.47 8.08
CA LEU A 9 -15.33 -4.52 9.51
C LEU A 9 -14.67 -5.85 9.89
N GLY A 10 -15.22 -6.97 9.40
CA GLY A 10 -14.64 -8.30 9.61
C GLY A 10 -13.24 -8.44 9.03
N ALA A 11 -12.97 -7.89 7.84
CA ALA A 11 -11.64 -7.91 7.24
C ALA A 11 -10.62 -7.08 8.03
N VAL A 12 -11.02 -5.93 8.56
CA VAL A 12 -10.14 -5.05 9.34
C VAL A 12 -9.81 -5.65 10.70
N ALA A 13 -10.82 -6.14 11.42
CA ALA A 13 -10.63 -6.71 12.75
C ALA A 13 -9.83 -8.03 12.71
N ASN A 14 -10.05 -8.87 11.70
CA ASN A 14 -9.40 -10.19 11.66
C ASN A 14 -8.08 -10.20 10.87
N GLY A 15 -7.77 -9.12 10.16
CA GLY A 15 -6.53 -8.99 9.40
C GLY A 15 -5.30 -8.76 10.28
N ILE A 16 -4.14 -9.18 9.77
CA ILE A 16 -2.84 -8.73 10.27
C ILE A 16 -2.42 -7.54 9.41
N TRP A 17 -1.98 -6.47 10.06
CA TRP A 17 -1.60 -5.24 9.40
C TRP A 17 -0.15 -4.88 9.72
N LEU A 18 0.59 -4.56 8.67
CA LEU A 18 1.88 -3.88 8.69
C LEU A 18 1.61 -2.41 8.34
N ILE A 19 1.05 -1.63 9.27
CA ILE A 19 0.65 -0.25 9.05
C ILE A 19 1.07 0.64 10.22
N GLU A 20 1.28 1.93 9.95
CA GLU A 20 1.48 2.93 10.98
C GLU A 20 0.27 3.00 11.95
N PRO A 21 0.49 3.00 13.28
CA PRO A 21 -0.60 2.98 14.27
C PRO A 21 -1.55 4.18 14.19
N GLY A 22 -1.06 5.38 13.89
CA GLY A 22 -1.91 6.56 13.73
C GLY A 22 -2.89 6.39 12.59
N LYS A 23 -2.40 5.89 11.45
CA LYS A 23 -3.26 5.62 10.29
C LYS A 23 -4.28 4.51 10.53
N ALA A 24 -3.89 3.47 11.25
CA ALA A 24 -4.82 2.41 11.67
C ALA A 24 -6.01 2.97 12.46
N ALA A 25 -5.74 3.86 13.43
CA ALA A 25 -6.78 4.48 14.24
C ALA A 25 -7.76 5.32 13.39
N GLU A 26 -7.26 6.04 12.38
CA GLU A 26 -8.10 6.78 11.44
C GLU A 26 -9.02 5.86 10.63
N ILE A 27 -8.49 4.74 10.13
CA ILE A 27 -9.28 3.75 9.38
C ILE A 27 -10.40 3.19 10.26
N VAL A 28 -10.10 2.83 11.50
CA VAL A 28 -11.09 2.32 12.45
C VAL A 28 -12.16 3.37 12.76
N ASN A 29 -11.75 4.62 13.02
CA ASN A 29 -12.69 5.71 13.30
C ASN A 29 -13.62 5.99 12.11
N PHE A 30 -13.07 6.00 10.89
CA PHE A 30 -13.88 6.19 9.69
C PHE A 30 -14.90 5.07 9.50
N LEU A 31 -14.49 3.81 9.71
CA LEU A 31 -15.40 2.68 9.61
C LEU A 31 -16.48 2.69 10.69
N ALA A 32 -16.14 3.11 11.92
CA ALA A 32 -17.11 3.26 13.00
C ALA A 32 -18.17 4.32 12.67
N LEU A 33 -17.76 5.47 12.13
CA LEU A 33 -18.70 6.50 11.65
C LEU A 33 -19.65 5.95 10.57
N ARG A 34 -19.10 5.23 9.60
CA ARG A 34 -19.87 4.66 8.49
C ARG A 34 -20.81 3.55 8.93
N ALA A 35 -20.40 2.70 9.88
CA ALA A 35 -21.25 1.70 10.50
C ALA A 35 -22.40 2.34 11.28
N GLY A 36 -22.17 3.53 11.86
CA GLY A 36 -23.19 4.37 12.48
C GLY A 36 -24.11 5.12 11.51
N GLY A 37 -24.10 4.78 10.21
CA GLY A 37 -24.97 5.39 9.19
C GLY A 37 -24.53 6.78 8.72
N HIS A 38 -23.38 7.28 9.19
CA HIS A 38 -22.83 8.56 8.76
C HIS A 38 -21.88 8.33 7.59
N SER A 39 -22.33 8.66 6.38
CA SER A 39 -21.47 8.66 5.19
C SER A 39 -21.20 10.11 4.81
N PRO A 40 -19.96 10.63 4.95
CA PRO A 40 -19.61 11.90 4.32
C PRO A 40 -19.96 11.79 2.84
N GLY A 41 -20.62 12.81 2.29
CA GLY A 41 -20.83 12.90 0.84
C GLY A 41 -19.45 12.87 0.18
N TRP A 42 -19.18 11.80 -0.57
CA TRP A 42 -17.98 11.68 -1.38
C TRP A 42 -18.40 11.84 -2.83
N ASP A 43 -18.02 12.97 -3.39
CA ASP A 43 -18.19 13.41 -4.76
C ASP A 43 -17.01 13.02 -5.66
N GLY A 44 -16.13 12.15 -5.16
CA GLY A 44 -14.82 11.89 -5.72
C GLY A 44 -14.83 11.34 -7.15
N GLU A 45 -14.10 12.05 -8.01
CA GLU A 45 -13.44 11.48 -9.19
C GLU A 45 -12.76 10.17 -8.79
N GLU A 46 -13.12 9.09 -9.50
CA GLU A 46 -12.49 7.79 -9.39
C GLU A 46 -11.02 7.91 -9.81
N SER A 47 -10.12 8.16 -8.85
CA SER A 47 -8.70 8.08 -9.13
C SER A 47 -8.31 6.60 -9.22
N GLU A 48 -8.33 6.04 -10.43
CA GLU A 48 -7.61 4.80 -10.73
C GLU A 48 -6.17 4.94 -10.20
N PRO A 49 -5.71 4.07 -9.28
CA PRO A 49 -4.35 4.16 -8.80
C PRO A 49 -3.40 3.89 -9.98
N SER A 50 -2.75 4.95 -10.45
CA SER A 50 -1.76 4.89 -11.51
C SER A 50 -0.44 4.40 -10.93
N TYR A 51 -0.25 3.08 -10.83
CA TYR A 51 1.01 2.51 -10.36
C TYR A 51 2.17 2.77 -11.29
N ALA A 52 1.94 3.03 -12.57
CA ALA A 52 2.98 3.44 -13.50
C ALA A 52 2.74 4.90 -13.88
N ALA A 53 3.73 5.76 -13.65
CA ALA A 53 3.80 7.00 -14.42
C ALA A 53 4.32 6.67 -15.82
N ALA A 54 3.99 7.50 -16.82
CA ALA A 54 4.58 7.36 -18.15
C ALA A 54 6.11 7.29 -18.05
N PRO A 55 6.79 6.40 -18.81
CA PRO A 55 8.24 6.28 -18.76
C PRO A 55 8.94 7.62 -18.96
N VAL A 56 9.91 7.92 -18.11
CA VAL A 56 10.68 9.16 -18.20
C VAL A 56 11.91 8.92 -19.07
N PRO A 57 12.15 9.71 -20.14
CA PRO A 57 13.31 9.53 -21.00
C PRO A 57 14.61 9.77 -20.22
N ALA A 58 15.58 8.86 -20.36
CA ALA A 58 16.87 8.97 -19.72
C ALA A 58 17.82 9.85 -20.56
N ARG A 59 18.63 10.69 -19.91
CA ARG A 59 19.59 11.60 -20.57
C ARG A 59 20.63 10.88 -21.46
N SER A 60 20.93 9.61 -21.17
CA SER A 60 21.91 8.78 -21.90
C SER A 60 21.28 7.77 -22.87
N GLY A 61 19.98 7.91 -23.18
CA GLY A 61 19.23 6.99 -24.02
C GLY A 61 18.60 5.82 -23.22
N GLY A 62 17.41 5.39 -23.67
CA GLY A 62 16.51 4.52 -22.92
C GLY A 62 15.56 5.31 -22.02
N HIS A 63 14.88 4.63 -21.10
CA HIS A 63 13.90 5.24 -20.21
C HIS A 63 13.98 4.67 -18.78
N VAL A 64 13.31 5.36 -17.88
CA VAL A 64 13.14 4.97 -16.48
C VAL A 64 11.66 4.71 -16.23
N HIS A 65 11.36 3.55 -15.65
CA HIS A 65 10.02 3.26 -15.13
C HIS A 65 9.88 3.88 -13.75
N VAL A 66 8.83 4.66 -13.52
CA VAL A 66 8.51 5.21 -12.21
C VAL A 66 7.22 4.54 -11.72
N LEU A 67 7.34 3.72 -10.69
CA LEU A 67 6.25 2.96 -10.11
C LEU A 67 5.80 3.58 -8.79
N ARG A 68 4.54 4.03 -8.72
CA ARG A 68 3.95 4.65 -7.54
C ARG A 68 3.39 3.60 -6.60
N LEU A 69 3.83 3.65 -5.35
CA LEU A 69 3.32 2.88 -4.22
C LEU A 69 2.78 3.86 -3.18
N HIS A 70 1.58 4.39 -3.47
CA HIS A 70 0.96 5.46 -2.69
C HIS A 70 -0.26 4.95 -1.89
N GLY A 71 -0.43 5.46 -0.68
CA GLY A 71 -1.55 5.13 0.19
C GLY A 71 -1.51 3.75 0.83
N THR A 72 -2.64 3.32 1.39
CA THR A 72 -2.73 2.08 2.19
C THR A 72 -2.61 0.83 1.32
N ILE A 73 -1.70 -0.07 1.67
CA ILE A 73 -1.46 -1.33 0.95
C ILE A 73 -2.58 -2.34 1.23
N THR A 74 -3.15 -2.92 0.18
CA THR A 74 -4.14 -3.99 0.23
C THR A 74 -3.80 -5.07 -0.80
N PRO A 75 -4.16 -6.35 -0.58
CA PRO A 75 -3.83 -7.40 -1.53
C PRO A 75 -4.46 -7.17 -2.90
N ARG A 76 -5.74 -6.77 -2.92
CA ARG A 76 -6.54 -6.55 -4.13
C ARG A 76 -7.30 -5.24 -4.03
N GLY A 77 -7.38 -4.53 -5.15
CA GLY A 77 -8.17 -3.30 -5.27
C GLY A 77 -9.65 -3.59 -5.01
N GLY A 78 -10.18 -3.01 -3.93
CA GLY A 78 -11.60 -3.11 -3.55
C GLY A 78 -12.11 -1.79 -2.98
N MET A 79 -13.34 -1.76 -2.44
CA MET A 79 -13.96 -0.53 -1.90
C MET A 79 -13.05 0.21 -0.90
N MET A 80 -12.34 -0.50 -0.03
CA MET A 80 -11.39 0.09 0.92
C MET A 80 -10.23 0.82 0.21
N SER A 81 -9.64 0.22 -0.83
CA SER A 81 -8.59 0.83 -1.66
C SER A 81 -9.13 2.05 -2.42
N ARG A 82 -10.35 1.97 -2.93
CA ARG A 82 -11.03 3.07 -3.65
C ARG A 82 -11.36 4.27 -2.74
N MET A 83 -11.75 4.02 -1.50
CA MET A 83 -12.14 5.08 -0.56
C MET A 83 -10.95 5.73 0.17
N SER A 84 -9.78 5.09 0.19
CA SER A 84 -8.62 5.55 0.96
C SER A 84 -7.40 5.91 0.12
N GLY A 85 -7.53 5.95 -1.21
CA GLY A 85 -6.41 6.15 -2.14
C GLY A 85 -5.36 5.05 -2.02
N GLY A 86 -5.80 3.82 -1.77
CA GLY A 86 -4.94 2.68 -1.42
C GLY A 86 -4.26 2.02 -2.61
N ALA A 87 -3.10 1.40 -2.34
CA ALA A 87 -2.33 0.62 -3.29
C ALA A 87 -2.75 -0.87 -3.25
N SER A 88 -3.12 -1.41 -4.41
CA SER A 88 -3.32 -2.83 -4.63
C SER A 88 -2.01 -3.51 -4.98
N MET A 89 -1.64 -4.51 -4.18
CA MET A 89 -0.45 -5.32 -4.43
C MET A 89 -0.54 -6.10 -5.73
N GLU A 90 -1.70 -6.65 -6.08
CA GLU A 90 -1.91 -7.32 -7.37
C GLU A 90 -1.59 -6.40 -8.57
N GLN A 91 -2.08 -5.16 -8.53
CA GLN A 91 -1.87 -4.18 -9.61
C GLN A 91 -0.41 -3.71 -9.64
N PHE A 92 0.20 -3.46 -8.47
CA PHE A 92 1.61 -3.12 -8.35
C PHE A 92 2.53 -4.24 -8.86
N GLN A 93 2.25 -5.51 -8.50
CA GLN A 93 3.00 -6.68 -8.98
C GLN A 93 2.92 -6.83 -10.51
N ARG A 94 1.77 -6.50 -11.13
CA ARG A 94 1.64 -6.48 -12.59
C ARG A 94 2.52 -5.41 -13.21
N ALA A 95 2.40 -4.17 -12.75
CA ALA A 95 3.21 -3.05 -13.25
C ALA A 95 4.72 -3.28 -13.04
N PHE A 96 5.10 -3.85 -11.89
CA PHE A 96 6.49 -4.18 -11.60
C PHE A 96 7.05 -5.25 -12.54
N ARG A 97 6.27 -6.31 -12.84
CA ARG A 97 6.69 -7.35 -13.79
C ARG A 97 6.89 -6.79 -15.20
N GLU A 98 6.01 -5.91 -15.65
CA GLU A 98 6.14 -5.22 -16.94
C GLU A 98 7.43 -4.38 -16.96
N ALA A 99 7.66 -3.56 -15.94
CA ALA A 99 8.87 -2.75 -15.82
C ALA A 99 10.15 -3.59 -15.68
N ALA A 100 10.08 -4.75 -15.03
CA ALA A 100 11.22 -5.64 -14.81
C ALA A 100 11.58 -6.45 -16.07
N GLY A 101 10.59 -6.75 -16.91
CA GLY A 101 10.74 -7.44 -18.20
C GLY A 101 11.24 -6.53 -19.32
N ASP A 102 11.15 -5.22 -19.15
CA ASP A 102 11.67 -4.25 -20.11
C ASP A 102 13.21 -4.16 -20.05
N THR A 103 13.86 -4.70 -21.07
CA THR A 103 15.33 -4.71 -21.19
C THR A 103 15.91 -3.39 -21.68
N ALA A 104 15.11 -2.49 -22.24
CA ALA A 104 15.55 -1.16 -22.67
C ALA A 104 15.55 -0.13 -21.54
N ALA A 105 14.86 -0.43 -20.44
CA ALA A 105 14.81 0.42 -19.26
C ALA A 105 16.17 0.45 -18.53
N ARG A 106 16.62 1.67 -18.18
CA ARG A 106 17.88 1.90 -17.46
C ARG A 106 17.76 1.77 -15.95
N ALA A 107 16.56 2.00 -15.42
CA ALA A 107 16.26 1.88 -14.00
C ALA A 107 14.76 1.66 -13.76
N ILE A 108 14.43 1.16 -12.58
CA ILE A 108 13.09 1.27 -11.99
C ILE A 108 13.20 2.17 -10.77
N VAL A 109 12.36 3.18 -10.69
CA VAL A 109 12.17 3.98 -9.48
C VAL A 109 10.87 3.56 -8.81
N LEU A 110 10.93 3.21 -7.53
CA LEU A 110 9.75 3.03 -6.68
C LEU A 110 9.50 4.35 -5.96
N ASP A 111 8.48 5.09 -6.36
CA ASP A 111 8.00 6.30 -5.71
C ASP A 111 7.07 5.89 -4.56
N VAL A 112 7.57 5.97 -3.33
CA VAL A 112 6.89 5.45 -2.14
C VAL A 112 6.35 6.59 -1.28
N ASP A 113 5.03 6.54 -1.07
CA ASP A 113 4.29 7.40 -0.16
C ASP A 113 3.18 6.59 0.51
N SER A 114 3.57 5.68 1.39
CA SER A 114 2.67 4.72 2.00
C SER A 114 2.96 4.47 3.49
N PRO A 115 1.91 4.49 4.33
CA PRO A 115 2.00 4.12 5.75
C PRO A 115 2.07 2.59 5.96
N GLY A 116 2.08 1.80 4.87
CA GLY A 116 1.95 0.35 4.90
C GLY A 116 0.51 -0.10 4.67
N GLY A 117 0.13 -1.26 5.20
CA GLY A 117 -1.21 -1.83 5.03
C GLY A 117 -1.30 -3.32 5.41
N MET A 118 -2.11 -4.09 4.69
CA MET A 118 -2.26 -5.53 4.94
C MET A 118 -0.99 -6.32 4.57
N VAL A 119 -0.74 -7.41 5.30
CA VAL A 119 0.47 -8.25 5.07
C VAL A 119 0.36 -9.11 3.82
N ASP A 120 -0.85 -9.44 3.39
CA ASP A 120 -1.10 -10.30 2.24
C ASP A 120 -0.38 -9.80 0.97
N LEU A 121 0.33 -10.71 0.30
CA LEU A 121 1.15 -10.47 -0.90
C LEU A 121 2.41 -9.62 -0.70
N VAL A 122 2.67 -9.08 0.50
CA VAL A 122 3.88 -8.29 0.77
C VAL A 122 5.16 -9.13 0.70
N PRO A 123 5.25 -10.33 1.32
CA PRO A 123 6.47 -11.16 1.24
C PRO A 123 6.83 -11.57 -0.20
N GLU A 124 5.83 -11.95 -1.00
CA GLU A 124 6.01 -12.36 -2.39
C GLU A 124 6.45 -11.18 -3.26
N THR A 125 5.87 -10.00 -3.04
CA THR A 125 6.27 -8.77 -3.73
C THR A 125 7.69 -8.34 -3.32
N ALA A 126 8.04 -8.47 -2.04
CA ALA A 126 9.39 -8.20 -1.56
C ALA A 126 10.42 -9.13 -2.25
N ALA A 127 10.13 -10.43 -2.33
CA ALA A 127 10.97 -11.38 -3.03
C ALA A 127 11.09 -11.06 -4.54
N MET A 128 9.98 -10.64 -5.17
CA MET A 128 9.96 -10.22 -6.56
C MET A 128 10.86 -9.01 -6.83
N ILE A 129 10.79 -7.96 -5.99
CA ILE A 129 11.64 -6.77 -6.11
C ILE A 129 13.11 -7.16 -5.95
N ARG A 130 13.43 -7.93 -4.90
CA ARG A 130 14.80 -8.38 -4.63
C ARG A 130 15.36 -9.23 -5.78
N GLY A 131 14.57 -10.15 -6.32
CA GLY A 131 14.98 -11.03 -7.42
C GLY A 131 15.17 -10.32 -8.76
N ALA A 132 14.59 -9.12 -8.94
CA ALA A 132 14.69 -8.35 -10.17
C ALA A 132 15.93 -7.42 -10.24
N ARG A 133 16.68 -7.30 -9.14
CA ARG A 133 17.93 -6.52 -9.08
C ARG A 133 18.96 -7.06 -10.07
N ARG A 134 19.61 -6.17 -10.82
CA ARG A 134 20.64 -6.51 -11.81
C ARG A 134 21.72 -5.42 -11.80
N ALA A 135 22.99 -5.81 -11.99
CA ALA A 135 24.11 -4.86 -11.99
C ALA A 135 23.95 -3.73 -13.02
N GLU A 136 23.34 -4.02 -14.17
CA GLU A 136 23.19 -3.08 -15.29
C GLU A 136 21.89 -2.24 -15.23
N ARG A 137 21.02 -2.49 -14.24
CA ARG A 137 19.72 -1.82 -14.12
C ARG A 137 19.26 -1.78 -12.67
N SER A 138 19.53 -0.65 -12.02
CA SER A 138 19.21 -0.44 -10.61
C SER A 138 17.72 -0.27 -10.37
N ILE A 139 17.28 -0.77 -9.22
CA ILE A 139 15.98 -0.46 -8.63
C ILE A 139 16.24 0.53 -7.49
N ILE A 140 15.65 1.71 -7.56
CA ILE A 140 15.83 2.76 -6.56
C ILE A 140 14.49 3.05 -5.92
N ALA A 141 14.38 2.92 -4.60
CA ALA A 141 13.20 3.36 -3.86
C ALA A 141 13.40 4.78 -3.35
N VAL A 142 12.39 5.62 -3.47
CA VAL A 142 12.36 6.98 -2.94
C VAL A 142 11.21 7.08 -1.96
N ALA A 143 11.53 7.25 -0.68
CA ALA A 143 10.54 7.59 0.34
C ALA A 143 10.28 9.10 0.25
N ASN A 144 9.23 9.49 -0.49
CA ASN A 144 8.90 10.89 -0.74
C ASN A 144 8.40 11.59 0.52
N THR A 145 7.44 10.98 1.21
CA THR A 145 6.86 11.48 2.47
C THR A 145 6.83 10.40 3.53
N VAL A 146 6.40 9.19 3.17
CA VAL A 146 6.45 8.04 4.09
C VAL A 146 6.72 6.73 3.35
N ALA A 147 7.61 5.91 3.91
CA ALA A 147 7.73 4.49 3.57
C ALA A 147 7.78 3.70 4.86
N ALA A 148 6.59 3.40 5.41
CA ALA A 148 6.44 2.76 6.71
C ALA A 148 5.92 1.32 6.58
N SER A 149 6.33 0.47 7.51
CA SER A 149 5.88 -0.91 7.73
C SER A 149 5.91 -1.77 6.46
N ALA A 150 4.78 -2.16 5.86
CA ALA A 150 4.78 -2.93 4.61
C ALA A 150 5.48 -2.20 3.47
N ALA A 151 5.31 -0.87 3.36
CA ALA A 151 5.96 -0.07 2.33
C ALA A 151 7.48 -0.03 2.56
N TYR A 152 7.92 0.06 3.82
CA TYR A 152 9.34 -0.07 4.17
C TYR A 152 9.90 -1.45 3.80
N TRP A 153 9.12 -2.52 4.06
CA TRP A 153 9.54 -3.88 3.71
C TRP A 153 9.76 -4.01 2.21
N LEU A 154 8.87 -3.46 1.37
CA LEU A 154 9.05 -3.45 -0.09
C LEU A 154 10.21 -2.55 -0.54
N ALA A 155 10.26 -1.31 -0.03
CA ALA A 155 11.28 -0.33 -0.38
C ALA A 155 12.70 -0.79 -0.03
N SER A 156 12.89 -1.46 1.11
CA SER A 156 14.17 -2.04 1.52
C SER A 156 14.65 -3.18 0.60
N GLN A 157 13.80 -3.65 -0.32
CA GLN A 157 14.19 -4.58 -1.38
C GLN A 157 14.74 -3.91 -2.63
N ALA A 158 14.80 -2.59 -2.72
CA ALA A 158 15.52 -1.87 -3.77
C ALA A 158 17.05 -1.88 -3.56
N ASP A 159 17.83 -1.63 -4.61
CA ASP A 159 19.29 -1.48 -4.53
C ASP A 159 19.70 -0.31 -3.66
N GLU A 160 18.92 0.77 -3.71
CA GLU A 160 19.09 1.97 -2.89
C GLU A 160 17.73 2.45 -2.39
N LEU A 161 17.67 2.91 -1.15
CA LEU A 161 16.52 3.61 -0.57
C LEU A 161 16.94 5.04 -0.22
N VAL A 162 16.42 6.00 -0.98
CA VAL A 162 16.63 7.43 -0.76
C VAL A 162 15.45 7.97 0.05
N VAL A 163 15.74 8.76 1.08
CA VAL A 163 14.72 9.36 1.94
C VAL A 163 14.82 10.87 1.83
N THR A 164 13.70 11.54 1.60
CA THR A 164 13.66 13.02 1.61
C THR A 164 13.93 13.54 3.03
N PRO A 165 14.36 14.80 3.22
CA PRO A 165 14.69 15.32 4.54
C PRO A 165 13.56 15.25 5.58
N SER A 166 12.31 15.36 5.12
CA SER A 166 11.10 15.22 5.95
C SER A 166 10.49 13.82 5.91
N GLY A 167 11.09 12.90 5.15
CA GLY A 167 10.55 11.57 4.91
C GLY A 167 10.62 10.69 6.16
N VAL A 168 9.55 9.94 6.41
CA VAL A 168 9.48 8.98 7.52
C VAL A 168 9.66 7.57 6.98
N VAL A 169 10.61 6.83 7.53
CA VAL A 169 10.80 5.41 7.24
C VAL A 169 10.82 4.58 8.51
N GLY A 170 10.49 3.28 8.41
CA GLY A 170 10.50 2.38 9.56
C GLY A 170 9.11 1.84 9.89
N SER A 171 8.65 1.97 11.13
CA SER A 171 7.41 1.32 11.63
C SER A 171 7.42 -0.21 11.44
N ILE A 172 8.55 -0.84 11.75
CA ILE A 172 8.74 -2.29 11.62
C ILE A 172 8.00 -2.98 12.76
N GLY A 173 6.85 -3.56 12.46
CA GLY A 173 5.99 -4.23 13.41
C GLY A 173 4.63 -4.53 12.80
N VAL A 174 3.94 -5.50 13.38
CA VAL A 174 2.59 -5.91 12.96
C VAL A 174 1.57 -5.56 14.04
N MET A 175 0.32 -5.36 13.64
CA MET A 175 -0.82 -5.20 14.53
C MET A 175 -1.98 -6.11 14.11
N THR A 176 -2.81 -6.49 15.08
CA THR A 176 -4.10 -7.17 14.89
C THR A 176 -5.05 -6.68 15.98
N GLN A 177 -6.33 -6.53 15.68
CA GLN A 177 -7.31 -5.97 16.61
C GLN A 177 -8.56 -6.82 16.67
N ARG A 178 -8.76 -7.53 17.78
CA ARG A 178 -9.95 -8.37 17.99
C ARG A 178 -10.89 -7.73 18.99
N GLU A 179 -12.15 -7.59 18.62
CA GLU A 179 -13.22 -7.22 19.54
C GLU A 179 -13.77 -8.46 20.24
N ASN A 180 -13.95 -8.38 21.55
CA ASN A 180 -14.64 -9.39 22.34
C ASN A 180 -16.02 -8.86 22.75
N LEU A 181 -17.07 -9.41 22.14
CA LEU A 181 -18.45 -8.96 22.32
C LEU A 181 -19.25 -9.82 23.32
N LEU A 182 -18.64 -10.81 23.98
CA LEU A 182 -19.35 -11.77 24.87
C LEU A 182 -20.25 -11.06 25.89
N LYS A 183 -19.67 -10.16 26.70
CA LYS A 183 -20.43 -9.42 27.72
C LYS A 183 -21.52 -8.52 27.13
N ALA A 184 -21.27 -7.94 25.96
CA ALA A 184 -22.24 -7.07 25.30
C ALA A 184 -23.45 -7.85 24.77
N LEU A 185 -23.26 -9.10 24.35
CA LEU A 185 -24.33 -9.99 23.92
C LEU A 185 -25.10 -10.57 25.11
N GLU A 186 -24.42 -10.97 26.19
CA GLU A 186 -25.07 -11.42 27.44
C GLU A 186 -26.02 -10.36 28.02
N MET A 187 -25.64 -9.08 27.93
CA MET A 187 -26.49 -7.96 28.37
C MET A 187 -27.70 -7.69 27.46
N LYS A 188 -27.70 -8.20 26.22
CA LYS A 188 -28.78 -7.98 25.24
C LYS A 188 -29.87 -9.06 25.27
N GLY A 189 -29.67 -10.17 25.99
CA GLY A 189 -30.60 -11.30 26.09
C GLY A 189 -30.34 -12.37 25.04
#